data_AF-A0AA96LL41-F1
#
_entry.id   AF-A0AA96LL41-F1
#
_cell.length_a   1.000
_cell.length_b   1.000
_cell.length_c   1.000
_cell.angle_alpha   90.00
_cell.angle_beta   90.00
_cell.angle_gamma   90.00
#
_symmetry.space_group_name_H-M   'P 1'
#
loop_
_entity.id
_entity.type
_entity.pdbx_description
1 polymer ?
#
loop_
_entity_poly.entity_id
_entity_poly.type
_entity_poly.pdbx_seq_one_letter_code
_entity_poly.pdbx_strand_id
1 'polypeptide(L)' 'MKKLSAYIPLGLGAPGDVANAVLYLCSDEARYITGITLDVNDGQYMR' A
#
# COMPACT_ATOMS: atom_id res chain seq x y z
N MET A 1 -6.62 17.39 -12.24
CA MET A 1 -5.90 16.71 -11.15
C MET A 1 -6.39 17.04 -9.72
N LYS A 2 -6.93 18.24 -9.44
CA LYS A 2 -7.41 18.64 -8.08
C LYS A 2 -8.47 17.75 -7.39
N LYS A 3 -9.17 16.86 -8.10
CA LYS A 3 -10.24 16.02 -7.52
C LYS A 3 -9.73 14.72 -6.89
N LEU A 4 -8.56 14.23 -7.29
CA LEU A 4 -8.07 12.92 -6.83
C LEU A 4 -7.36 13.01 -5.48
N SER A 5 -6.62 14.10 -5.24
CA SER A 5 -5.92 14.36 -3.98
C SER A 5 -6.85 14.52 -2.77
N ALA A 6 -8.13 14.82 -2.97
CA ALA A 6 -9.11 14.91 -1.89
C ALA A 6 -9.43 13.53 -1.26
N TYR A 7 -9.20 12.46 -2.02
CA TYR A 7 -9.48 11.08 -1.60
C TYR A 7 -8.22 10.27 -1.35
N ILE A 8 -7.04 10.86 -1.51
CA ILE A 8 -5.76 10.17 -1.33
C ILE A 8 -4.90 11.02 -0.38
N PRO A 9 -4.97 10.77 0.93
CA PRO A 9 -4.32 11.59 1.96
C PRO A 9 -2.83 11.85 1.73
N LEU A 10 -2.09 10.86 1.24
CA LEU A 10 -0.65 10.98 0.98
C LEU A 10 -0.32 11.41 -0.46
N GLY A 11 -1.33 11.59 -1.31
CA GLY A 11 -1.16 11.85 -2.74
C GLY A 11 -0.88 10.59 -3.55
N LEU A 12 -0.53 10.74 -4.83
CA LEU A 12 -0.27 9.59 -5.70
C LEU A 12 1.06 8.92 -5.34
N GLY A 13 1.00 7.65 -4.93
CA GLY A 13 2.17 6.81 -4.79
C GLY A 13 2.87 6.52 -6.11
N ALA A 14 4.02 5.86 -6.00
CA ALA A 14 4.86 5.42 -7.09
C ALA A 14 4.80 3.88 -7.23
N PRO A 15 5.16 3.32 -8.41
CA PRO A 15 5.26 1.87 -8.58
C PRO A 15 6.16 1.18 -7.54
N GLY A 16 7.16 1.92 -7.01
CA GLY A 16 8.05 1.43 -5.97
C GLY A 16 7.35 1.12 -4.64
N ASP A 17 6.26 1.81 -4.31
CA ASP A 17 5.56 1.61 -3.02
C ASP A 17 4.89 0.22 -2.97
N VAL A 18 4.25 -0.18 -4.08
CA VAL A 18 3.69 -1.53 -4.23
C VAL A 18 4.81 -2.57 -4.27
N ALA A 19 5.90 -2.31 -5.01
CA ALA A 19 7.02 -3.24 -5.11
C ALA A 19 7.68 -3.50 -3.74
N ASN A 20 7.83 -2.47 -2.91
CA ASN A 20 8.40 -2.59 -1.57
C ASN A 20 7.48 -3.39 -0.63
N ALA A 21 6.16 -3.20 -0.72
CA ALA A 21 5.21 -4.00 0.06
C ALA A 21 5.25 -5.48 -0.33
N VAL A 22 5.38 -5.78 -1.63
CA VAL A 22 5.57 -7.15 -2.12
C VAL A 22 6.91 -7.71 -1.64
N LEU A 23 7.99 -6.93 -1.72
CA LEU A 23 9.30 -7.34 -1.23
C LEU A 23 9.26 -7.70 0.26
N TYR A 24 8.55 -6.92 1.08
CA TYR A 24 8.31 -7.25 2.49
C TYR A 24 7.54 -8.57 2.64
N LEU A 25 6.45 -8.77 1.91
CA LEU A 25 5.68 -10.02 2.00
C LEU A 25 6.48 -11.26 1.54
N CYS A 26 7.47 -11.10 0.67
CA CYS A 26 8.38 -12.17 0.25
C CYS A 26 9.57 -12.40 1.21
N SER A 27 9.73 -11.57 2.23
CA SER A 27 10.85 -11.63 3.17
C SER A 27 10.58 -12.57 4.36
N ASP A 28 11.63 -12.93 5.09
CA ASP A 28 11.52 -13.77 6.30
C ASP A 28 10.75 -13.05 7.42
N GLU A 29 10.74 -11.72 7.41
CA GLU A 29 10.03 -10.86 8.36
C GLU A 29 8.51 -11.03 8.26
N ALA A 30 7.99 -11.43 7.10
CA ALA A 30 6.57 -11.69 6.89
C ALA A 30 6.16 -13.15 7.13
N ARG A 31 7.05 -14.02 7.64
CA ARG A 31 6.84 -15.48 7.71
C ARG A 31 5.58 -15.96 8.44
N TYR A 32 4.97 -15.13 9.29
CA TYR A 32 3.76 -15.46 10.06
C TYR A 32 2.49 -14.76 9.52
N ILE A 33 2.64 -13.98 8.45
CA ILE A 33 1.56 -13.23 7.83
C ILE A 33 0.97 -14.05 6.68
N THR A 34 -0.30 -14.44 6.79
CA THR A 34 -1.01 -15.17 5.75
C THR A 34 -2.50 -14.85 5.77
N GLY A 35 -3.17 -14.96 4.61
CA GLY A 35 -4.62 -14.75 4.48
C GLY A 35 -5.07 -13.30 4.66
N ILE A 36 -4.15 -12.32 4.64
CA ILE A 36 -4.48 -10.90 4.77
C ILE A 36 -4.59 -10.22 3.40
N THR A 37 -5.33 -9.12 3.37
CA THR A 37 -5.24 -8.12 2.30
C THR A 37 -4.45 -6.93 2.82
N LEU A 38 -3.29 -6.67 2.24
CA LEU A 38 -2.48 -5.48 2.55
C LEU A 38 -2.83 -4.35 1.58
N ASP A 39 -3.47 -3.31 2.09
CA ASP A 39 -3.87 -2.15 1.30
C ASP A 39 -2.68 -1.19 1.11
N VAL A 40 -2.22 -1.03 -0.13
CA VAL A 40 -1.17 -0.07 -0.52
C VAL A 40 -1.79 0.98 -1.44
N ASN A 41 -2.44 1.98 -0.85
CA ASN A 41 -3.32 2.90 -1.58
C ASN A 41 -3.25 4.36 -1.07
N ASP A 42 -2.16 4.72 -0.39
CA ASP A 42 -1.92 6.10 0.08
C ASP A 42 -3.01 6.67 1.01
N GLY A 43 -3.78 5.78 1.65
CA GLY A 43 -4.88 6.12 2.56
C GLY A 43 -6.23 6.31 1.87
N GLN A 44 -6.37 5.88 0.61
CA GLN A 44 -7.63 6.00 -0.14
C GLN A 44 -8.76 5.19 0.49
N TYR A 45 -8.44 4.04 1.06
CA TYR A 45 -9.39 3.23 1.82
C TYR A 45 -8.85 3.07 3.23
N MET A 46 -9.60 3.59 4.21
CA MET A 46 -9.36 3.37 5.64
C MET A 46 -10.47 2.44 6.16
N ARG A 47 -10.06 1.30 6.74
CA ARG A 47 -10.94 0.37 7.44
C ARG A 47 -10.80 0.57 8.94
#